data_AF-A0A9W5TZN7-F1
#
_entry.id   AF-A0A9W5TZN7-F1
#
_cell.length_a   1.000
_cell.length_b   1.000
_cell.length_c   1.000
_cell.angle_alpha   90.00
_cell.angle_beta   90.00
_cell.angle_gamma   90.00
#
_symmetry.space_group_name_H-M   'P 1'
#
loop_
_entity.id
_entity.type
_entity.pdbx_description
1 polymer ?
#
loop_
_entity_poly.entity_id
_entity_poly.type
_entity_poly.pdbx_seq_one_letter_code
_entity_poly.pdbx_strand_id
1 'polypeptide(L)'
;MYMFVEERIKDSIDKGEFDNLPGKGKPLNLKDDLPGMRPEIKMGYRMLKNAGYVTEEAKDSKNNMSMNDLLTIATGKTHKSDVQSKQKFDEFVHERKLHQNKRFIAYAKKIYRKLF
;
A
#
# COMPACT_ATOMS: atom_id res chain seq x y z
N MET A 1 -8.15 27.40 1.25
CA MET A 1 -7.68 28.60 0.53
C MET A 1 -6.22 28.37 0.19
N TYR A 2 -5.91 28.13 -1.10
CA TYR A 2 -4.57 27.76 -1.61
C TYR A 2 -3.96 28.86 -2.50
N MET A 3 -4.35 30.14 -2.31
CA MET A 3 -3.90 31.26 -3.16
C MET A 3 -2.37 31.33 -3.33
N PHE A 4 -1.61 31.06 -2.27
CA PHE A 4 -0.14 31.07 -2.35
C PHE A 4 0.44 29.99 -3.28
N VAL A 5 -0.26 28.86 -3.44
CA VAL A 5 0.16 27.77 -4.33
C VAL A 5 -0.13 28.16 -5.77
N GLU A 6 -1.32 28.70 -6.04
CA GLU A 6 -1.70 29.18 -7.37
C GLU A 6 -0.76 30.28 -7.86
N GLU A 7 -0.42 31.23 -6.98
CA GLU A 7 0.51 32.32 -7.27
C GLU A 7 1.92 31.79 -7.59
N ARG A 8 2.43 30.82 -6.80
CA ARG A 8 3.72 30.17 -7.10
C ARG A 8 3.72 29.38 -8.40
N ILE A 9 2.65 28.65 -8.70
CA ILE A 9 2.55 27.91 -9.97
C ILE A 9 2.59 28.89 -11.14
N LYS A 10 1.87 30.02 -11.03
CA LYS A 10 1.84 31.05 -12.06
C LYS A 10 3.21 31.70 -12.28
N ASP A 11 3.90 32.07 -11.21
CA ASP A 11 5.27 32.61 -11.27
C ASP A 11 6.24 31.63 -11.95
N SER A 12 6.15 30.33 -11.66
CA SER A 12 6.98 29.30 -12.30
C SER A 12 6.65 29.12 -13.79
N ILE A 13 5.38 29.30 -14.19
CA ILE A 13 4.98 29.31 -15.60
C ILE A 13 5.58 30.53 -16.31
N ASP A 14 5.46 31.72 -15.72
CA ASP A 14 5.95 32.97 -16.32
C ASP A 14 7.50 32.97 -16.45
N LYS A 15 8.19 32.29 -15.53
CA LYS A 15 9.65 32.08 -15.59
C LYS A 15 10.08 31.00 -16.60
N GLY A 16 9.14 30.29 -17.22
CA GLY A 16 9.43 29.21 -18.16
C GLY A 16 10.02 27.97 -17.49
N GLU A 17 9.85 27.77 -16.18
CA GLU A 17 10.41 26.62 -15.47
C GLU A 17 9.84 25.27 -15.97
N PHE A 18 8.65 25.30 -16.59
CA PHE A 18 8.02 24.15 -17.22
C PHE A 18 8.40 23.96 -18.70
N ASP A 19 9.20 24.86 -19.29
CA ASP A 19 9.48 24.81 -20.72
C ASP A 19 10.45 23.72 -21.15
N ASN A 20 11.30 23.23 -20.26
CA ASN A 20 12.29 22.18 -20.57
C ASN A 20 12.14 20.97 -19.64
N LEU A 21 10.89 20.58 -19.35
CA LEU A 21 10.64 19.39 -18.56
C LEU A 21 11.19 18.13 -19.24
N PRO A 22 11.73 17.17 -18.46
CA PRO A 22 12.19 15.90 -18.98
C PRO A 22 11.02 15.18 -19.67
N GLY A 23 11.18 14.89 -20.96
CA GLY A 23 10.16 14.23 -21.76
C GLY A 23 9.26 15.14 -22.60
N LYS A 24 9.42 16.47 -22.54
CA LYS A 24 8.68 17.40 -23.42
C LYS A 24 8.88 17.04 -24.90
N GLY A 25 7.77 16.85 -25.63
CA GLY A 25 7.76 16.50 -27.05
C GLY A 25 8.14 15.05 -27.38
N LYS A 26 8.48 14.21 -26.39
CA LYS A 26 8.78 12.79 -26.61
C LYS A 26 7.50 11.95 -26.54
N PRO A 27 7.37 10.89 -27.36
CA PRO A 27 6.23 9.98 -27.26
C PRO A 27 6.17 9.35 -25.86
N LEU A 28 4.96 9.24 -25.32
CA LEU A 28 4.76 8.65 -24.01
C LEU A 28 5.16 7.17 -24.05
N ASN A 29 5.96 6.73 -23.06
CA ASN A 29 6.25 5.32 -22.90
C ASN A 29 5.02 4.60 -22.33
N LEU A 30 4.29 3.89 -23.19
CA LEU A 30 3.13 3.09 -22.79
C LEU A 30 3.51 1.74 -22.17
N LYS A 31 4.81 1.39 -22.13
CA LYS A 31 5.26 0.17 -21.48
C LYS A 31 4.99 0.28 -19.98
N ASP A 32 4.50 -0.83 -19.44
CA ASP A 32 4.22 -0.94 -18.02
C ASP A 32 5.54 -0.97 -17.22
N ASP A 33 5.79 0.10 -16.45
CA ASP A 33 7.01 0.23 -15.63
C ASP A 33 7.04 -0.74 -14.43
N LEU A 34 5.96 -1.48 -14.20
CA LEU A 34 5.76 -2.35 -13.04
C LEU A 34 5.30 -3.76 -13.48
N PRO A 35 6.09 -4.44 -14.36
CA PRO A 35 5.74 -5.79 -14.80
C PRO A 35 5.76 -6.76 -13.59
N GLY A 36 4.77 -7.66 -13.53
CA GLY A 36 4.63 -8.62 -12.43
C GLY A 36 3.91 -8.09 -11.19
N MET A 37 3.66 -6.77 -11.09
CA MET A 37 2.86 -6.21 -10.01
C MET A 37 1.37 -6.32 -10.32
N ARG A 38 0.60 -6.77 -9.32
CA ARG A 38 -0.86 -6.84 -9.40
C ARG A 38 -1.48 -5.46 -9.71
N PRO A 39 -2.50 -5.39 -10.59
CA PRO A 39 -3.06 -4.13 -11.04
C PRO A 39 -3.66 -3.30 -9.90
N GLU A 40 -4.21 -3.96 -8.87
CA GLU A 40 -4.84 -3.28 -7.72
C GLU A 40 -3.84 -2.48 -6.86
N ILE A 41 -2.57 -2.91 -6.85
CA ILE A 41 -1.50 -2.35 -6.00
C ILE A 41 -0.64 -1.34 -6.77
N LYS A 42 -0.68 -1.43 -8.11
CA LYS A 42 0.19 -0.68 -9.03
C LYS A 42 0.10 0.83 -8.88
N MET A 43 -1.12 1.35 -8.78
CA MET A 43 -1.34 2.80 -8.65
C MET A 43 -0.79 3.32 -7.33
N GLY A 44 -1.10 2.65 -6.22
CA GLY A 44 -0.60 3.02 -4.90
C GLY A 44 0.93 3.02 -4.83
N TYR A 45 1.57 1.97 -5.36
CA TYR A 45 3.03 1.91 -5.43
C TYR A 45 3.63 3.04 -6.26
N ARG A 46 3.04 3.35 -7.43
CA ARG A 46 3.51 4.45 -8.29
C ARG A 46 3.42 5.80 -7.58
N MET A 47 2.32 6.08 -6.89
CA MET A 47 2.15 7.32 -6.13
C MET A 47 3.20 7.45 -5.02
N LEU A 48 3.39 6.40 -4.22
CA LEU A 48 4.38 6.39 -3.14
C LEU A 48 5.82 6.50 -3.65
N LYS A 49 6.12 5.85 -4.79
CA LYS A 49 7.42 5.96 -5.45
C LYS A 49 7.70 7.40 -5.92
N ASN A 50 6.72 8.01 -6.59
CA ASN A 50 6.87 9.38 -7.10
C ASN A 50 6.98 10.41 -5.95
N ALA A 51 6.36 10.13 -4.80
CA ALA A 51 6.46 10.96 -3.61
C ALA A 51 7.74 10.72 -2.78
N GLY A 52 8.60 9.77 -3.17
CA GLY A 52 9.87 9.49 -2.50
C GLY A 52 9.77 8.58 -1.26
N TYR A 53 8.64 7.91 -1.04
CA TYR A 53 8.40 7.06 0.14
C TYR A 53 8.82 5.59 -0.07
N VAL A 54 9.19 5.18 -1.28
CA VAL A 54 9.63 3.81 -1.58
C VAL A 54 11.15 3.75 -1.53
N THR A 55 11.70 3.08 -0.51
CA THR A 55 13.14 2.83 -0.36
C THR A 55 13.68 1.81 -1.37
N GLU A 56 15.00 1.77 -1.60
CA GLU A 56 15.61 0.81 -2.54
C GLU A 56 15.33 -0.65 -2.15
N GLU A 57 15.36 -0.98 -0.85
CA GLU A 57 15.03 -2.30 -0.31
C GLU A 57 13.59 -2.75 -0.65
N ALA A 58 12.68 -1.78 -0.74
CA ALA A 58 11.28 -1.99 -1.10
C ALA A 58 11.09 -2.21 -2.63
N LYS A 59 12.11 -1.94 -3.46
CA LYS A 59 12.08 -2.22 -4.90
C LYS A 59 12.37 -3.69 -5.22
N ASP A 60 13.18 -4.37 -4.42
CA ASP A 60 13.53 -5.78 -4.64
C ASP A 60 12.36 -6.73 -4.32
N SER A 61 11.51 -6.35 -3.36
CA SER A 61 10.31 -7.09 -2.97
C SER A 61 9.03 -6.66 -3.71
N LYS A 62 9.15 -5.81 -4.74
CA LYS A 62 8.04 -5.17 -5.47
C LYS A 62 6.96 -6.15 -5.97
N ASN A 63 7.32 -7.37 -6.35
CA ASN A 63 6.36 -8.37 -6.84
C ASN A 63 5.54 -9.03 -5.71
N ASN A 64 6.04 -9.00 -4.47
CA ASN A 64 5.41 -9.63 -3.30
C ASN A 64 4.72 -8.63 -2.38
N MET A 65 4.75 -7.33 -2.71
CA MET A 65 4.09 -6.30 -1.91
C MET A 65 2.59 -6.48 -1.86
N SER A 66 2.04 -6.36 -0.65
CA SER A 66 0.62 -6.32 -0.37
C SER A 66 0.12 -4.88 -0.25
N MET A 67 -1.19 -4.70 -0.39
CA MET A 67 -1.86 -3.41 -0.15
C MET A 67 -1.59 -2.87 1.27
N ASN A 68 -1.51 -3.77 2.25
CA ASN A 68 -1.17 -3.45 3.63
C ASN A 68 0.24 -2.85 3.78
N ASP A 69 1.18 -3.31 2.96
CA ASP A 69 2.56 -2.82 2.99
C ASP A 69 2.60 -1.39 2.44
N LEU A 70 1.87 -1.12 1.35
CA LEU A 70 1.70 0.23 0.82
C LEU A 70 1.04 1.17 1.84
N LEU A 71 -0.01 0.72 2.53
CA LEU A 71 -0.67 1.50 3.58
C LEU A 71 0.27 1.77 4.76
N THR A 72 1.10 0.80 5.11
CA THR A 72 2.09 0.96 6.18
C THR A 72 3.14 2.00 5.80
N ILE A 73 3.62 1.98 4.54
CA ILE A 73 4.54 2.99 4.00
C ILE A 73 3.88 4.38 4.00
N ALA A 74 2.63 4.47 3.57
CA ALA A 74 1.92 5.76 3.44
C ALA A 74 1.60 6.43 4.79
N THR A 75 1.30 5.62 5.82
CA THR A 75 0.79 6.14 7.11
C THR A 75 1.79 6.04 8.25
N GLY A 76 2.86 5.26 8.08
CA GLY A 76 3.81 4.90 9.15
C GLY A 76 3.21 3.97 10.22
N LYS A 77 1.95 3.52 10.07
CA LYS A 77 1.28 2.62 11.01
C LYS A 77 1.18 1.23 10.42
N THR A 78 1.40 0.20 11.23
CA THR A 78 1.25 -1.17 10.75
C THR A 78 -0.23 -1.48 10.48
N HIS A 79 -0.55 -1.64 9.20
CA HIS A 79 -1.89 -2.06 8.78
C HIS A 79 -1.88 -3.57 8.58
N LYS A 80 -2.14 -4.35 9.64
CA LYS A 80 -2.37 -5.79 9.49
C LYS A 80 -3.82 -6.00 9.08
N SER A 81 -4.06 -6.65 7.94
CA SER A 81 -5.43 -7.05 7.57
C SER A 81 -6.00 -8.03 8.59
N ASP A 82 -7.25 -7.83 8.98
CA ASP A 82 -8.00 -8.74 9.86
C ASP A 82 -8.00 -10.18 9.33
N VAL A 83 -7.97 -10.34 8.00
CA VAL A 83 -7.88 -11.64 7.31
C VAL A 83 -6.63 -12.41 7.72
N GLN A 84 -5.45 -11.78 7.74
CA GLN A 84 -4.20 -12.44 8.13
C GLN A 84 -4.18 -12.76 9.62
N SER A 85 -4.70 -11.86 10.45
CA SER A 85 -4.80 -12.08 11.89
C SER A 85 -5.74 -13.24 12.22
N LYS A 86 -6.85 -13.36 11.49
CA LYS A 86 -7.80 -14.48 11.60
C LYS A 86 -7.19 -15.80 11.13
N GLN A 87 -6.51 -15.81 9.98
CA GLN A 87 -5.82 -17.01 9.46
C GLN A 87 -4.82 -17.56 10.48
N LYS A 88 -3.95 -16.71 11.04
CA LYS A 88 -2.98 -17.11 12.08
C LYS A 88 -3.67 -17.66 13.33
N PHE A 89 -4.81 -17.07 13.72
CA PHE A 89 -5.57 -17.55 14.86
C PHE A 89 -6.24 -18.90 14.57
N ASP A 90 -6.77 -19.11 13.37
CA ASP A 90 -7.30 -20.40 12.92
C ASP A 90 -6.21 -21.48 12.95
N GLU A 91 -5.03 -21.16 12.44
CA GLU A 91 -3.85 -22.02 12.46
C GLU A 91 -3.47 -22.41 13.90
N PHE A 92 -3.42 -21.43 14.82
CA PHE A 92 -3.20 -21.68 16.24
C PHE A 92 -4.28 -22.57 16.89
N VAL A 93 -5.56 -22.37 16.54
CA VAL A 93 -6.68 -23.19 17.03
C VAL A 93 -6.56 -24.63 16.54
N HIS A 94 -6.04 -24.85 15.33
CA HIS A 94 -5.77 -26.18 14.79
C HIS A 94 -4.54 -26.82 15.45
N GLU A 95 -3.41 -26.13 15.53
CA GLU A 95 -2.18 -26.62 16.16
C GLU A 95 -2.40 -27.08 17.60
N ARG A 96 -3.14 -26.28 18.37
CA ARG A 96 -3.45 -26.56 19.78
C ARG A 96 -4.66 -27.47 19.98
N LYS A 97 -5.29 -27.94 18.90
CA LYS A 97 -6.52 -28.74 18.92
C LYS A 97 -7.63 -28.12 19.76
N LEU A 98 -7.68 -26.79 19.84
CA LEU A 98 -8.68 -26.07 20.65
C LEU A 98 -10.10 -26.29 20.13
N HIS A 99 -10.24 -26.53 18.84
CA HIS A 99 -11.50 -26.95 18.22
C HIS A 99 -12.08 -28.25 18.81
N GLN A 100 -11.27 -29.09 19.48
CA GLN A 100 -11.73 -30.31 20.16
C GLN A 100 -12.18 -30.03 21.61
N ASN A 101 -11.80 -28.88 22.17
CA ASN A 101 -12.16 -28.49 23.52
C ASN A 101 -13.58 -27.88 23.55
N LYS A 102 -14.52 -28.56 24.22
CA LYS A 102 -15.92 -28.11 24.36
C LYS A 102 -16.07 -26.69 24.90
N ARG A 103 -15.17 -26.25 25.80
CA ARG A 103 -15.18 -24.87 26.31
C ARG A 103 -14.86 -23.88 25.21
N PHE A 104 -13.83 -24.14 24.41
CA PHE A 104 -13.49 -23.28 23.29
C PHE A 104 -14.63 -23.21 22.27
N ILE A 105 -15.22 -24.35 21.89
CA ILE A 105 -16.36 -24.38 20.95
C ILE A 105 -17.51 -23.49 21.42
N ALA A 106 -17.87 -23.56 22.70
CA ALA A 106 -18.95 -22.76 23.29
C ALA A 106 -18.67 -21.24 23.21
N TYR A 107 -17.39 -20.85 23.28
CA TYR A 107 -16.97 -19.44 23.24
C TYR A 107 -16.43 -18.99 21.89
N ALA A 108 -16.20 -19.89 20.93
CA ALA A 108 -15.52 -19.61 19.67
C ALA A 108 -16.15 -18.41 18.97
N LYS A 109 -17.47 -18.44 18.75
CA LYS A 109 -18.21 -17.33 18.13
C LYS A 109 -17.99 -15.97 18.83
N LYS A 110 -17.96 -15.95 20.17
CA LYS A 110 -17.72 -14.72 20.95
C LYS A 110 -16.27 -14.24 20.83
N ILE A 111 -15.32 -15.18 20.77
CA ILE A 111 -13.89 -14.89 20.63
C ILE A 111 -13.61 -14.29 19.24
N TYR A 112 -14.09 -14.93 18.17
CA TYR A 112 -13.92 -14.42 16.81
C TYR A 112 -14.49 -13.01 16.66
N ARG A 113 -15.71 -12.76 17.16
CA ARG A 113 -16.35 -11.43 17.09
C ARG A 113 -15.63 -10.33 17.89
N LYS A 114 -14.82 -10.70 18.88
CA LYS A 114 -14.10 -9.73 19.72
C LYS A 114 -12.70 -9.42 19.18
N LEU A 115 -12.09 -10.38 18.49
CA LEU A 115 -10.70 -10.27 18.00
C LEU A 115 -10.61 -9.78 16.56
N PHE A 116 -11.64 -10.01 15.74
CA PHE A 116 -11.74 -9.64 14.32
C PHE A 116 -13.12 -9.04 14.05
#